data_AF-A0A6I1R0L7-F1
#
_entry.id   AF-A0A6I1R0L7-F1
#
_cell.length_a   1.000
_cell.length_b   1.000
_cell.length_c   1.000
_cell.angle_alpha   90.00
_cell.angle_beta   90.00
_cell.angle_gamma   90.00
#
_symmetry.space_group_name_H-M   'P 1'
#
loop_
_entity.id
_entity.type
_entity.pdbx_description
1 polymer ?
#
loop_
_entity_poly.entity_id
_entity_poly.type
_entity_poly.pdbx_seq_one_letter_code
_entity_poly.pdbx_strand_id
1 'polypeptide(L)'
;MRMILPPLKDRRVVDRFLSSFFCEYKPLHFKKAISIVCRFYHLKNPQIEWFEYLDWGKTAGKTYENGQIYLVHPENWKRGRKYYSERRWINTVYHEMGHYVLWADAESKADKFAFRMVRGLNQQK
;
A
#
# COMPACT_ATOMS: atom_id res chain seq x y z
N MET A 1 -13.65 8.97 -2.47
CA MET A 1 -13.44 9.16 -1.01
C MET A 1 -12.01 9.64 -0.80
N ARG A 2 -11.76 10.69 0.00
CA ARG A 2 -10.38 11.12 0.30
C ARG A 2 -9.82 10.21 1.40
N MET A 3 -8.77 9.46 1.12
CA MET A 3 -8.07 8.70 2.17
C MET A 3 -7.35 9.67 3.11
N ILE A 4 -7.49 9.44 4.40
CA ILE A 4 -6.67 10.13 5.41
C ILE A 4 -5.28 9.51 5.32
N LEU A 5 -4.25 10.31 5.10
CA LEU A 5 -2.88 9.83 4.97
C LEU A 5 -2.10 10.00 6.28
N PRO A 6 -1.05 9.20 6.53
CA PRO A 6 -0.14 9.43 7.65
C PRO A 6 0.46 10.85 7.61
N PRO A 7 0.84 11.42 8.78
CA PRO A 7 1.55 12.69 8.86
C PRO A 7 2.78 12.72 7.94
N LEU A 8 3.15 13.91 7.46
CA LEU A 8 4.28 14.06 6.53
C LEU A 8 5.60 13.52 7.11
N LYS A 9 5.79 13.66 8.43
CA LYS A 9 6.95 13.11 9.15
C LYS A 9 7.05 11.59 8.97
N ASP A 10 5.94 10.88 9.18
CA ASP A 10 5.90 9.42 9.06
C ASP A 10 6.07 8.99 7.62
N ARG A 11 5.44 9.70 6.67
CA ARG A 11 5.62 9.44 5.24
C ARG A 11 7.08 9.57 4.81
N ARG A 12 7.82 10.57 5.30
CA ARG A 12 9.26 10.71 5.05
C ARG A 12 10.08 9.55 5.65
N VAL A 13 9.69 9.04 6.82
CA VAL A 13 10.35 7.88 7.43
C VAL A 13 10.11 6.61 6.61
N VAL A 14 8.84 6.36 6.23
CA VAL A 14 8.46 5.24 5.38
C VAL A 14 9.22 5.28 4.06
N ASP A 15 9.26 6.44 3.41
CA ASP A 15 9.96 6.62 2.13
C ASP A 15 11.44 6.29 2.25
N ARG A 16 12.14 6.81 3.28
CA ARG A 16 13.55 6.47 3.53
C ARG A 16 13.77 4.99 3.79
N PHE A 17 12.88 4.34 4.53
CA PHE A 17 13.00 2.90 4.76
C PHE A 17 12.81 2.07 3.49
N LEU A 18 11.85 2.45 2.63
CA LEU A 18 11.66 1.81 1.34
C LEU A 18 12.86 2.07 0.41
N SER A 19 13.40 3.29 0.39
CA SER A 19 14.63 3.63 -0.33
C SER A 19 15.82 2.79 0.13
N SER A 20 16.08 2.69 1.44
CA SER A 20 17.16 1.85 1.96
C SER A 20 16.93 0.36 1.67
N PHE A 21 15.70 -0.13 1.70
CA PHE A 21 15.43 -1.51 1.30
C PHE A 21 15.70 -1.72 -0.18
N PHE A 22 15.29 -0.78 -1.03
CA PHE A 22 15.54 -0.85 -2.46
C PHE A 22 17.05 -0.79 -2.76
N CYS A 23 17.78 0.18 -2.21
CA CYS A 23 19.18 0.42 -2.56
C CYS A 23 20.14 -0.56 -1.88
N GLU A 24 19.94 -0.85 -0.59
CA GLU A 24 20.91 -1.55 0.25
C GLU A 24 20.44 -2.96 0.68
N TYR A 25 19.27 -3.40 0.21
CA TYR A 25 18.64 -4.67 0.59
C TYR A 25 18.60 -4.88 2.11
N LYS A 26 17.88 -3.98 2.81
CA LYS A 26 17.61 -4.06 4.25
C LYS A 26 16.18 -4.55 4.55
N PRO A 27 15.88 -5.86 4.59
CA PRO A 27 14.51 -6.38 4.78
C PRO A 27 13.78 -5.84 6.01
N LEU A 28 14.51 -5.56 7.09
CA LEU A 28 13.93 -4.97 8.31
C LEU A 28 13.36 -3.57 8.06
N HIS A 29 13.98 -2.78 7.18
CA HIS A 29 13.47 -1.45 6.84
C HIS A 29 12.14 -1.56 6.10
N PHE A 30 12.00 -2.52 5.19
CA PHE A 30 10.73 -2.79 4.54
C PHE A 30 9.64 -3.15 5.56
N LYS A 31 9.92 -4.10 6.48
CA LYS A 31 8.98 -4.46 7.56
C LYS A 31 8.57 -3.25 8.42
N LYS A 32 9.52 -2.38 8.77
CA LYS A 32 9.26 -1.13 9.51
C LYS A 32 8.39 -0.15 8.72
N ALA A 33 8.67 0.03 7.43
CA ALA A 33 7.90 0.90 6.54
C ALA A 33 6.43 0.48 6.49
N ILE A 34 6.16 -0.80 6.24
CA ILE A 34 4.79 -1.36 6.21
C ILE A 34 4.12 -1.21 7.58
N SER A 35 4.82 -1.54 8.66
CA SER A 35 4.27 -1.44 10.01
C SER A 35 3.86 -0.02 10.40
N ILE A 36 4.60 1.01 9.99
CA ILE A 36 4.24 2.42 10.24
C ILE A 36 2.91 2.75 9.55
N VAL A 37 2.74 2.33 8.29
CA VAL A 37 1.50 2.56 7.53
C VAL A 37 0.34 1.80 8.18
N CYS A 38 0.50 0.51 8.45
CA CYS A 38 -0.56 -0.30 9.06
C CYS A 38 -0.98 0.23 10.43
N ARG A 39 -0.03 0.66 11.27
CA ARG A 39 -0.33 1.25 12.58
C ARG A 39 -1.19 2.50 12.47
N PHE A 40 -0.92 3.36 11.49
CA PHE A 40 -1.71 4.58 11.28
C PHE A 40 -3.19 4.26 10.96
N TYR A 41 -3.44 3.19 10.22
CA TYR A 41 -4.80 2.74 9.88
C TYR A 41 -5.38 1.71 10.84
N HIS A 42 -4.68 1.38 11.94
CA HIS A 42 -5.08 0.31 12.88
C HIS A 42 -5.26 -1.07 12.22
N LEU A 43 -4.47 -1.37 11.19
CA LEU A 43 -4.52 -2.63 10.45
C LEU A 43 -3.43 -3.60 10.93
N LYS A 44 -3.65 -4.89 10.71
CA LYS A 44 -2.58 -5.90 10.77
C LYS A 44 -1.58 -5.65 9.63
N ASN A 45 -0.38 -6.23 9.73
CA ASN A 45 0.56 -6.21 8.62
C ASN A 45 0.06 -7.19 7.53
N PRO A 46 0.09 -6.80 6.25
CA PRO A 46 -0.22 -7.71 5.15
C PRO A 46 0.84 -8.81 5.01
N GLN A 47 0.47 -9.91 4.37
CA GLN A 47 1.41 -10.95 3.96
C GLN A 47 2.03 -10.55 2.62
N ILE A 48 3.36 -10.36 2.60
CA ILE A 48 4.07 -9.94 1.39
C ILE A 48 4.73 -11.16 0.75
N GLU A 49 4.43 -11.38 -0.53
CA GLU A 49 5.07 -12.41 -1.35
C GLU A 49 5.89 -11.76 -2.47
N TRP A 50 7.12 -12.23 -2.62
CA TRP A 50 8.11 -11.66 -3.54
C TRP A 50 8.19 -12.50 -4.81
N PHE A 51 8.12 -11.81 -5.95
CA PHE A 51 8.20 -12.43 -7.28
C PHE A 51 9.40 -11.89 -8.06
N GLU A 52 9.91 -12.71 -8.99
CA GLU A 52 10.96 -12.30 -9.91
C GLU A 52 10.42 -11.38 -11.01
N TYR A 53 9.28 -11.75 -11.57
CA TYR A 53 8.51 -10.97 -12.52
C TYR A 53 7.03 -11.34 -12.33
N LEU A 54 6.15 -10.40 -12.66
CA LEU A 54 4.71 -10.64 -12.69
C LEU A 54 4.30 -10.67 -14.17
N ASP A 55 4.07 -11.87 -14.71
CA ASP A 55 3.68 -12.08 -16.10
C ASP A 55 2.20 -11.77 -16.39
N TRP A 56 1.51 -11.05 -15.50
CA TRP A 56 0.08 -10.75 -15.61
C TRP A 56 -0.23 -9.58 -16.54
N GLY A 57 0.55 -9.42 -17.59
CA GLY A 57 0.25 -8.59 -18.75
C GLY A 57 0.32 -7.08 -18.53
N LYS A 58 0.33 -6.54 -17.30
CA LYS A 58 0.35 -5.09 -17.03
C LYS A 58 0.71 -4.63 -15.60
N THR A 59 0.75 -5.50 -14.59
CA THR A 59 0.84 -5.04 -13.18
C THR A 59 2.20 -5.34 -12.54
N ALA A 60 2.70 -4.36 -11.79
CA ALA A 60 3.97 -4.41 -11.05
C ALA A 60 3.81 -4.91 -9.60
N GLY A 61 2.56 -5.07 -9.16
CA GLY A 61 2.14 -5.65 -7.91
C GLY A 61 0.71 -6.17 -8.04
N LYS A 62 0.24 -6.85 -7.00
CA LYS A 62 -1.18 -7.20 -6.85
C LYS A 62 -1.53 -7.40 -5.39
N THR A 63 -2.63 -6.82 -4.97
CA THR A 63 -3.21 -7.03 -3.64
C THR A 63 -4.42 -7.95 -3.73
N TYR A 64 -4.61 -8.79 -2.71
CA TYR A 64 -5.69 -9.77 -2.56
C TYR A 64 -6.57 -9.42 -1.36
N GLU A 65 -7.88 -9.74 -1.43
CA GLU A 65 -8.87 -9.37 -0.41
C GLU A 65 -8.56 -10.01 0.95
N ASN A 66 -7.86 -11.15 0.94
CA ASN A 66 -7.37 -11.84 2.13
C ASN A 66 -6.17 -11.14 2.80
N GLY A 67 -5.69 -10.03 2.26
CA GLY A 67 -4.56 -9.27 2.80
C GLY A 67 -3.18 -9.73 2.32
N GLN A 68 -3.10 -10.63 1.33
CA GLN A 68 -1.85 -10.91 0.63
C GLN A 68 -1.51 -9.80 -0.37
N ILE A 69 -0.24 -9.46 -0.49
CA ILE A 69 0.28 -8.52 -1.49
C ILE A 69 1.47 -9.15 -2.19
N TYR A 70 1.37 -9.23 -3.51
CA TYR A 70 2.42 -9.72 -4.37
C TYR A 70 3.20 -8.53 -4.92
N LEU A 71 4.51 -8.57 -4.80
CA LEU A 71 5.40 -7.51 -5.26
C LEU A 71 6.59 -8.10 -6.00
N VAL A 72 7.02 -7.41 -7.06
CA VAL A 72 8.32 -7.70 -7.67
C VAL A 72 9.42 -7.31 -6.71
N HIS A 73 10.34 -8.24 -6.46
CA HIS A 73 11.49 -8.02 -5.59
C HIS A 73 12.37 -6.87 -6.12
N PRO A 74 12.89 -5.96 -5.27
CA PRO A 74 13.65 -4.79 -5.73
C PRO A 74 14.90 -5.16 -6.54
N GLU A 75 15.60 -6.25 -6.19
CA GLU A 75 16.75 -6.73 -6.98
C GLU A 75 16.37 -7.16 -8.40
N ASN A 76 15.20 -7.76 -8.57
CA ASN A 76 14.70 -8.16 -9.89
C ASN A 76 14.17 -6.96 -10.66
N TRP A 77 13.52 -6.03 -9.97
CA TRP A 77 13.09 -4.75 -10.51
C TRP A 77 14.25 -3.96 -11.14
N LYS A 78 15.38 -3.84 -10.43
CA LYS A 78 16.59 -3.16 -10.96
C LYS A 78 17.09 -3.75 -12.28
N ARG A 79 16.85 -5.05 -12.51
CA ARG A 79 17.25 -5.77 -13.73
C ARG A 79 16.21 -5.67 -14.86
N GLY A 80 15.03 -5.12 -14.58
CA GLY A 80 13.94 -4.99 -15.54
C GLY A 80 14.20 -3.90 -16.59
N ARG A 81 13.86 -4.16 -17.87
CA ARG A 81 14.10 -3.20 -18.97
C ARG A 81 13.16 -1.99 -18.97
N LYS A 82 11.92 -2.14 -18.49
CA LYS A 82 10.86 -1.11 -18.53
C LYS A 82 10.64 -0.39 -17.18
N TYR A 83 10.97 -1.07 -16.09
CA TYR A 83 10.67 -0.66 -14.72
C TYR A 83 11.90 -0.89 -13.84
N TYR A 84 12.89 0.02 -13.92
CA TYR A 84 14.15 -0.09 -13.16
C TYR A 84 14.33 1.00 -12.10
N SER A 85 13.41 1.98 -12.03
CA SER A 85 13.59 3.12 -11.12
C SER A 85 13.07 2.82 -9.71
N GLU A 86 13.84 3.25 -8.71
CA GLU A 86 13.48 3.23 -7.30
C GLU A 86 12.11 3.89 -7.07
N ARG A 87 11.90 5.08 -7.63
CA ARG A 87 10.65 5.82 -7.45
C ARG A 87 9.43 5.08 -7.99
N ARG A 88 9.53 4.39 -9.13
CA ARG A 88 8.42 3.58 -9.64
C ARG A 88 8.17 2.35 -8.77
N TRP A 89 9.24 1.72 -8.25
CA TRP A 89 9.11 0.60 -7.32
C TRP A 89 8.41 1.02 -6.02
N ILE A 90 8.89 2.09 -5.38
CA ILE A 90 8.28 2.66 -4.16
C ILE A 90 6.82 3.05 -4.41
N ASN A 91 6.53 3.69 -5.55
CA ASN A 91 5.15 4.03 -5.91
C ASN A 91 4.26 2.78 -6.10
N THR A 92 4.81 1.69 -6.60
CA THR A 92 4.10 0.40 -6.70
C THR A 92 3.78 -0.14 -5.31
N VAL A 93 4.75 -0.10 -4.38
CA VAL A 93 4.50 -0.48 -2.98
C VAL A 93 3.39 0.37 -2.36
N TYR A 94 3.40 1.69 -2.58
CA TYR A 94 2.32 2.56 -2.09
C TYR A 94 0.97 2.27 -2.75
N HIS A 95 0.95 1.96 -4.03
CA HIS A 95 -0.25 1.60 -4.76
C HIS A 95 -0.90 0.34 -4.17
N GLU A 96 -0.12 -0.72 -4.00
CA GLU A 96 -0.61 -1.97 -3.41
C GLU A 96 -1.00 -1.81 -1.93
N MET A 97 -0.22 -1.06 -1.15
CA MET A 97 -0.62 -0.72 0.22
C MET A 97 -1.92 0.10 0.26
N GLY A 98 -2.17 0.95 -0.74
CA GLY A 98 -3.42 1.64 -0.92
C GLY A 98 -4.59 0.67 -1.14
N HIS A 99 -4.43 -0.33 -2.01
CA HIS A 99 -5.41 -1.40 -2.18
C HIS A 99 -5.66 -2.16 -0.88
N TYR A 100 -4.60 -2.53 -0.16
CA TYR A 100 -4.72 -3.23 1.11
C TYR A 100 -5.51 -2.43 2.15
N VAL A 101 -5.19 -1.14 2.32
CA VAL A 101 -5.94 -0.25 3.22
C VAL A 101 -7.40 -0.09 2.76
N LEU A 102 -7.64 -0.08 1.45
CA LEU A 102 -8.99 0.02 0.90
C LEU A 102 -9.81 -1.24 1.17
N TRP A 103 -9.21 -2.43 1.19
CA TRP A 103 -9.90 -3.70 1.44
C TRP A 103 -10.00 -4.08 2.91
N ALA A 104 -8.92 -3.91 3.68
CA ALA A 104 -8.87 -4.31 5.09
C ALA A 104 -9.72 -3.44 6.03
N ASP A 105 -10.15 -2.26 5.59
CA ASP A 105 -11.05 -1.36 6.32
C ASP A 105 -12.40 -1.25 5.61
N ALA A 106 -13.03 -2.38 5.27
CA ALA A 106 -14.31 -2.39 4.56
C ALA A 106 -15.47 -1.88 5.44
N GLU A 107 -15.54 -2.30 6.70
CA GLU A 107 -16.63 -1.96 7.64
C GLU A 107 -16.73 -0.45 7.89
N SER A 108 -15.64 0.19 8.32
CA SER A 108 -15.64 1.64 8.57
C SER A 108 -15.96 2.46 7.31
N LYS A 109 -15.71 1.90 6.11
CA LYS A 109 -16.10 2.54 4.84
C LYS A 109 -17.57 2.33 4.52
N ALA A 110 -18.11 1.15 4.77
CA ALA A 110 -19.53 0.86 4.65
C ALA A 110 -20.34 1.78 5.58
N ASP A 111 -19.91 1.94 6.83
CA ASP A 111 -20.54 2.86 7.80
C ASP A 111 -20.50 4.32 7.33
N LYS A 112 -19.33 4.81 6.90
CA LYS A 112 -19.20 6.18 6.39
C LYS A 112 -20.01 6.40 5.12
N PHE A 113 -20.10 5.39 4.26
CA PHE A 113 -20.92 5.41 3.07
C PHE A 113 -22.41 5.50 3.45
N ALA A 114 -22.90 4.59 4.29
CA ALA A 114 -24.28 4.57 4.77
C ALA A 114 -24.66 5.89 5.45
N PHE A 115 -23.82 6.39 6.37
CA PHE A 115 -24.04 7.67 7.04
C PHE A 115 -24.16 8.84 6.05
N ARG A 116 -23.29 8.89 5.02
CA ARG A 116 -23.34 9.94 4.00
C ARG A 116 -24.53 9.82 3.06
N MET A 117 -24.98 8.60 2.76
CA MET A 117 -26.17 8.36 1.95
C MET A 117 -27.43 8.88 2.65
N VAL A 118 -27.51 8.77 3.98
CA VAL A 118 -28.68 9.24 4.76
C VAL A 118 -28.60 10.73 5.11
N ARG A 119 -27.38 11.28 5.26
CA ARG A 119 -27.17 12.68 5.64
C ARG A 119 -27.79 13.64 4.60
N GLY A 120 -28.72 14.49 5.05
CA GLY A 120 -29.40 15.50 4.22
C GLY A 120 -30.73 15.04 3.62
N LEU A 121 -31.04 13.73 3.69
CA LEU A 121 -32.36 13.22 3.27
C LEU A 121 -33.46 13.47 4.32
N ASN A 122 -33.07 13.65 5.59
CA ASN A 122 -34.01 13.90 6.70
C ASN A 122 -34.45 15.37 6.84
N GLN A 123 -34.18 16.24 5.86
CA GLN A 123 -34.72 17.62 5.83
C GLN A 123 -36.02 17.74 5.00
N GLN A 124 -36.59 16.62 4.56
CA GLN A 124 -37.96 16.58 4.03
C GLN A 124 -38.92 16.04 5.10
N LYS A 125 -39.23 16.87 6.09
CA LYS A 125 -40.52 16.90 6.81
C LYS A 125 -40.52 18.02 7.85
#